data_AF-A0A6G9AG10-F1
#
_entry.id   AF-A0A6G9AG10-F1
#
_cell.length_a   1.000
_cell.length_b   1.000
_cell.length_c   1.000
_cell.angle_alpha   90.00
_cell.angle_beta   90.00
_cell.angle_gamma   90.00
#
_symmetry.space_group_name_H-M   'P 1'
#
loop_
_entity.id
_entity.type
_entity.pdbx_description
1 polymer ?
#
loop_
_entity_poly.entity_id
_entity_poly.type
_entity_poly.pdbx_seq_one_letter_code
_entity_poly.pdbx_strand_id
1 'polypeptide(L)'
;MTYSEQLNAFYKMVSDECVQGVSLDCVIFGFHDTRLKVLLLRWKNTQEWCLPGGFIYKTESVDVAAERVLRERTGLDQLFLQQFHLFGDAVRYNREDTWQRQKMPMPFESGGWPERTLSIGYYAVVDQTKVMPTADFMTDECRWWEVSDLPSLLYDHQHIVEVALQTLRLQLSWQPIGLNLMPEKFTIPELQRLYEAVLGRLLDARNFHKKIMGLHILTRLDERRTGKAHKSPYLYQFDRENYQKALISGNLSFV
;
A
#
# COMPACT_ATOMS: atom_id res chain seq x y z
N MET A 1 -28.25 11.51 10.82
CA MET A 1 -27.54 12.51 10.02
C MET A 1 -27.65 12.09 8.56
N THR A 2 -28.08 12.96 7.67
CA THR A 2 -28.11 12.71 6.22
C THR A 2 -26.69 12.66 5.65
N TYR A 3 -26.50 12.08 4.45
CA TYR A 3 -25.18 12.04 3.81
C TYR A 3 -24.60 13.46 3.60
N SER A 4 -25.44 14.43 3.23
CA SER A 4 -25.05 15.83 3.07
C SER A 4 -24.63 16.48 4.39
N GLU A 5 -25.34 16.20 5.49
CA GLU A 5 -24.94 16.68 6.82
C GLU A 5 -23.60 16.10 7.27
N GLN A 6 -23.34 14.81 6.99
CA GLN A 6 -22.06 14.17 7.29
C GLN A 6 -20.92 14.79 6.49
N LEU A 7 -21.12 15.05 5.19
CA LEU A 7 -20.14 15.74 4.36
C LEU A 7 -19.84 17.14 4.91
N ASN A 8 -20.87 17.94 5.23
CA ASN A 8 -20.68 19.29 5.76
C ASN A 8 -19.90 19.27 7.09
N ALA A 9 -20.22 18.34 7.99
CA ALA A 9 -19.50 18.19 9.26
C ALA A 9 -18.03 17.77 9.03
N PHE A 10 -17.79 16.81 8.14
CA PHE A 10 -16.44 16.37 7.77
C PHE A 10 -15.60 17.51 7.20
N TYR A 11 -16.14 18.26 6.24
CA TYR A 11 -15.44 19.36 5.61
C TYR A 11 -15.17 20.53 6.57
N LYS A 12 -16.10 20.81 7.47
CA LYS A 12 -15.88 21.77 8.55
C LYS A 12 -14.74 21.32 9.47
N MET A 13 -14.74 20.06 9.89
CA MET A 13 -13.64 19.48 10.68
C MET A 13 -12.30 19.60 9.94
N VAL A 14 -12.24 19.26 8.66
CA VAL A 14 -11.01 19.36 7.86
C VAL A 14 -10.50 20.80 7.81
N SER A 15 -11.39 21.79 7.62
CA SER A 15 -11.03 23.21 7.65
C SER A 15 -10.47 23.63 9.03
N ASP A 16 -11.15 23.23 10.11
CA ASP A 16 -10.88 23.72 11.45
C ASP A 16 -9.69 23.01 12.11
N GLU A 17 -9.49 21.72 11.83
CA GLU A 17 -8.59 20.84 12.58
C GLU A 17 -7.41 20.29 11.75
N CYS A 18 -7.45 20.35 10.42
CA CYS A 18 -6.37 19.82 9.58
C CYS A 18 -5.45 20.90 9.01
N VAL A 19 -4.24 20.48 8.63
CA VAL A 19 -3.28 21.30 7.87
C VAL A 19 -3.87 21.57 6.48
N GLN A 20 -3.96 22.84 6.11
CA GLN A 20 -4.52 23.25 4.82
C GLN A 20 -3.53 23.02 3.67
N GLY A 21 -4.03 22.55 2.54
CA GLY A 21 -3.24 22.37 1.31
C GLY A 21 -2.29 21.17 1.31
N VAL A 22 -2.38 20.29 2.32
CA VAL A 22 -1.57 19.07 2.41
C VAL A 22 -2.46 17.89 2.73
N SER A 23 -2.33 16.82 1.95
CA SER A 23 -2.92 15.51 2.19
C SER A 23 -1.82 14.44 2.26
N LEU A 24 -2.23 13.22 2.58
CA LEU A 24 -1.41 12.03 2.38
C LEU A 24 -2.21 10.98 1.63
N ASP A 25 -1.52 10.16 0.85
CA ASP A 25 -2.10 9.02 0.13
C ASP A 25 -1.24 7.78 0.35
N CYS A 26 -1.88 6.71 0.84
CA CYS A 26 -1.27 5.44 1.20
C CYS A 26 -1.49 4.39 0.11
N VAL A 27 -0.42 3.93 -0.52
CA VAL A 27 -0.43 2.75 -1.40
C VAL A 27 -0.19 1.50 -0.56
N ILE A 28 -1.28 0.80 -0.24
CA ILE A 28 -1.22 -0.42 0.59
C ILE A 28 -1.05 -1.62 -0.34
N PHE A 29 0.17 -2.14 -0.42
CA PHE A 29 0.47 -3.37 -1.15
C PHE A 29 0.12 -4.60 -0.32
N GLY A 30 -0.73 -5.46 -0.88
CA GLY A 30 -1.06 -6.76 -0.32
C GLY A 30 -0.46 -7.87 -1.17
N PHE A 31 0.06 -8.92 -0.53
CA PHE A 31 0.48 -10.13 -1.21
C PHE A 31 -0.33 -11.33 -0.73
N HIS A 32 -0.99 -12.00 -1.66
CA HIS A 32 -1.65 -13.29 -1.44
C HIS A 32 -1.76 -14.05 -2.75
N ASP A 33 -1.69 -15.38 -2.70
CA ASP A 33 -1.77 -16.26 -3.87
C ASP A 33 -0.90 -15.81 -5.04
N THR A 34 0.33 -15.37 -4.75
CA THR A 34 1.36 -15.03 -5.75
C THR A 34 1.05 -13.77 -6.57
N ARG A 35 0.08 -12.97 -6.14
CA ARG A 35 -0.30 -11.72 -6.80
C ARG A 35 -0.05 -10.54 -5.88
N LEU A 36 0.50 -9.48 -6.45
CA LEU A 36 0.60 -8.18 -5.80
C LEU A 36 -0.67 -7.39 -6.08
N LYS A 37 -1.31 -6.93 -5.01
CA LYS A 37 -2.54 -6.15 -5.05
C LYS A 37 -2.36 -4.82 -4.34
N VAL A 38 -3.23 -3.87 -4.65
CA VAL A 38 -3.36 -2.60 -3.94
C VAL A 38 -4.78 -2.48 -3.36
N LEU A 39 -4.90 -1.98 -2.14
CA LEU A 39 -6.19 -1.69 -1.53
C LEU A 39 -6.72 -0.36 -2.07
N LEU A 40 -7.95 -0.36 -2.59
CA LEU A 40 -8.61 0.83 -3.11
C LEU A 40 -10.00 1.01 -2.51
N LEU A 41 -10.45 2.25 -2.50
CA LEU A 41 -11.77 2.68 -2.04
C LEU A 41 -12.62 3.13 -3.22
N ARG A 42 -13.89 2.72 -3.30
CA ARG A 42 -14.83 3.25 -4.29
C ARG A 42 -15.70 4.32 -3.66
N TRP A 43 -15.75 5.48 -4.28
CA TRP A 43 -16.56 6.60 -3.82
C TRP A 43 -18.05 6.28 -3.87
N LYS A 44 -18.76 6.74 -2.84
CA LYS A 44 -20.19 6.49 -2.65
C LYS A 44 -21.02 6.97 -3.84
N ASN A 45 -21.89 6.09 -4.37
CA ASN A 45 -22.75 6.35 -5.55
C ASN A 45 -22.00 6.66 -6.86
N THR A 46 -20.73 6.24 -6.97
CA THR A 46 -19.91 6.37 -8.18
C THR A 46 -19.28 5.03 -8.59
N GLN A 47 -18.59 5.00 -9.74
CA GLN A 47 -17.72 3.89 -10.13
C GLN A 47 -16.22 4.25 -10.00
N GLU A 48 -15.94 5.35 -9.31
CA GLU A 48 -14.62 5.94 -9.23
C GLU A 48 -13.86 5.40 -8.03
N TRP A 49 -12.60 5.03 -8.25
CA TRP A 49 -11.75 4.43 -7.23
C TRP A 49 -10.66 5.41 -6.80
N CYS A 50 -10.23 5.34 -5.54
CA CYS A 50 -9.13 6.13 -5.03
C CYS A 50 -8.26 5.32 -4.08
N LEU A 51 -7.05 5.81 -3.84
CA LEU A 51 -6.21 5.32 -2.76
C LEU A 51 -6.84 5.65 -1.40
N PRO A 52 -6.52 4.85 -0.38
CA PRO A 52 -6.57 5.26 1.02
C PRO A 52 -5.82 6.57 1.24
N GLY A 53 -6.55 7.69 1.23
CA GLY A 53 -6.00 9.02 1.47
C GLY A 53 -6.61 9.66 2.72
N GLY A 54 -5.98 10.71 3.20
CA GLY A 54 -6.48 11.46 4.35
C GLY A 54 -5.83 12.81 4.55
N PHE A 55 -6.44 13.57 5.45
CA PHE A 55 -5.90 14.84 5.93
C PHE A 55 -5.02 14.61 7.16
N ILE A 56 -4.13 15.56 7.42
CA ILE A 56 -3.22 15.57 8.57
C ILE A 56 -3.78 16.53 9.61
N TYR A 57 -4.11 16.05 10.80
CA TYR A 57 -4.55 16.91 11.90
C TYR A 57 -3.43 17.85 12.35
N LYS A 58 -3.78 19.06 12.81
CA LYS A 58 -2.82 20.04 13.36
C LYS A 58 -2.10 19.53 14.61
N THR A 59 -2.65 18.50 15.26
CA THR A 59 -2.15 17.92 16.52
C THR A 59 -1.37 16.62 16.32
N GLU A 60 -1.16 16.15 15.09
CA GLU A 60 -0.43 14.91 14.80
C GLU A 60 0.72 15.15 13.82
N SER A 61 1.72 14.27 13.83
CA SER A 61 2.74 14.25 12.79
C SER A 61 2.21 13.55 11.52
N VAL A 62 2.88 13.77 10.39
CA VAL A 62 2.51 13.12 9.13
C VAL A 62 2.56 11.59 9.24
N ASP A 63 3.56 11.04 9.93
CA ASP A 63 3.68 9.59 10.13
C ASP A 63 2.51 9.03 10.95
N VAL A 64 2.10 9.74 12.02
CA VAL A 64 0.93 9.35 12.83
C VAL A 64 -0.36 9.43 12.01
N ALA A 65 -0.50 10.44 11.16
CA ALA A 65 -1.64 10.56 10.24
C ALA A 65 -1.69 9.37 9.25
N ALA A 66 -0.54 8.98 8.70
CA ALA A 66 -0.46 7.86 7.76
C ALA A 66 -0.76 6.51 8.45
N GLU A 67 -0.25 6.28 9.67
CA GLU A 67 -0.61 5.12 10.50
C GLU A 67 -2.12 5.07 10.77
N ARG A 68 -2.73 6.20 11.14
CA ARG A 68 -4.17 6.32 11.37
C ARG A 68 -4.97 5.96 10.12
N VAL A 69 -4.64 6.55 8.96
CA VAL A 69 -5.32 6.26 7.68
C VAL A 69 -5.19 4.78 7.32
N LEU A 70 -4.02 4.16 7.51
CA LEU A 70 -3.85 2.73 7.27
C LEU A 70 -4.72 1.89 8.19
N ARG A 71 -4.73 2.20 9.50
CA ARG A 71 -5.49 1.47 10.50
C ARG A 71 -6.99 1.53 10.24
N GLU A 72 -7.52 2.71 9.91
CA GLU A 72 -8.93 2.91 9.55
C GLU A 72 -9.37 2.02 8.37
N ARG A 73 -8.44 1.66 7.48
CA ARG A 73 -8.74 0.92 6.24
C ARG A 73 -8.47 -0.57 6.33
N THR A 74 -7.51 -0.94 7.18
CA THR A 74 -6.99 -2.30 7.24
C THR A 74 -7.32 -3.03 8.54
N GLY A 75 -7.59 -2.28 9.62
CA GLY A 75 -7.71 -2.81 10.98
C GLY A 75 -6.39 -3.26 11.61
N LEU A 76 -5.25 -3.03 10.95
CA LEU A 76 -3.95 -3.46 11.42
C LEU A 76 -3.19 -2.32 12.13
N ASP A 77 -2.45 -2.69 13.16
CA ASP A 77 -1.52 -1.83 13.89
C ASP A 77 -0.07 -2.23 13.55
N GLN A 78 0.88 -1.29 13.73
CA GLN A 78 2.33 -1.52 13.58
C GLN A 78 2.75 -2.09 12.21
N LEU A 79 2.23 -1.48 11.14
CA LEU A 79 2.60 -1.85 9.78
C LEU A 79 3.94 -1.23 9.38
N PHE A 80 4.68 -1.94 8.53
CA PHE A 80 5.78 -1.30 7.82
C PHE A 80 5.22 -0.22 6.89
N LEU A 81 5.70 1.00 7.11
CA LEU A 81 5.24 2.19 6.44
C LEU A 81 6.45 3.01 6.00
N GLN A 82 6.45 3.44 4.74
CA GLN A 82 7.55 4.19 4.16
C GLN A 82 7.01 5.39 3.39
N GLN A 83 7.38 6.59 3.82
CA GLN A 83 7.23 7.78 2.99
C GLN A 83 8.16 7.65 1.78
N PHE A 84 7.64 7.86 0.58
CA PHE A 84 8.41 7.62 -0.65
C PHE A 84 8.44 8.81 -1.61
N HIS A 85 7.49 9.75 -1.51
CA HIS A 85 7.43 10.88 -2.41
C HIS A 85 6.58 12.03 -1.85
N LEU A 86 6.78 13.23 -2.40
CA LEU A 86 5.87 14.36 -2.25
C LEU A 86 5.32 14.73 -3.64
N PHE A 87 4.03 14.49 -3.86
CA PHE A 87 3.33 14.84 -5.08
C PHE A 87 2.90 16.30 -5.02
N GLY A 88 3.67 17.12 -5.72
CA GLY A 88 3.57 18.57 -5.64
C GLY A 88 3.45 19.26 -6.99
N ASP A 89 2.90 18.61 -8.02
CA ASP A 89 2.71 19.30 -9.30
C ASP A 89 1.74 20.49 -9.16
N ALA A 90 1.92 21.50 -10.02
CA ALA A 90 1.01 22.65 -10.07
C ALA A 90 -0.40 22.23 -10.52
N VAL A 91 -0.47 21.25 -11.42
CA VAL A 91 -1.69 20.63 -11.92
C VAL A 91 -1.58 19.13 -11.70
N ARG A 92 -2.11 18.65 -10.57
CA ARG A 92 -2.14 17.21 -10.26
C ARG A 92 -3.32 16.51 -10.94
N TYR A 93 -4.46 17.18 -11.04
CA TYR A 93 -5.66 16.63 -11.65
C TYR A 93 -6.58 17.73 -12.16
N ASN A 94 -7.48 17.37 -13.07
CA ASN A 94 -8.53 18.26 -13.55
C ASN A 94 -9.64 18.36 -12.49
N ARG A 95 -9.71 19.50 -11.80
CA ARG A 95 -10.69 19.75 -10.72
C ARG A 95 -12.14 19.66 -11.20
N GLU A 96 -12.43 20.21 -12.37
CA GLU A 96 -13.79 20.23 -12.93
C GLU A 96 -14.30 18.82 -13.23
N ASP A 97 -13.50 18.06 -13.99
CA ASP A 97 -13.79 16.66 -14.30
C ASP A 97 -13.93 15.81 -13.03
N THR A 98 -13.02 16.00 -12.07
CA THR A 98 -13.04 15.25 -10.81
C THR A 98 -14.31 15.54 -10.02
N TRP A 99 -14.73 16.80 -9.94
CA TRP A 99 -15.93 17.17 -9.20
C TRP A 99 -17.20 16.61 -9.85
N GLN A 100 -17.26 16.62 -11.18
CA GLN A 100 -18.34 15.99 -11.94
C GLN A 100 -18.41 14.49 -11.66
N ARG A 101 -17.26 13.80 -11.68
CA ARG A 101 -17.15 12.36 -11.39
C ARG A 101 -17.55 12.00 -9.96
N GLN A 102 -17.24 12.86 -8.99
CA GLN A 102 -17.53 12.65 -7.57
C GLN A 102 -19.01 12.83 -7.21
N LYS A 103 -19.82 13.45 -8.09
CA LYS A 103 -21.24 13.76 -7.84
C LYS A 103 -21.47 14.44 -6.48
N MET A 104 -20.49 15.20 -6.00
CA MET A 104 -20.59 15.86 -4.72
C MET A 104 -21.62 16.99 -4.80
N PRO A 105 -22.57 17.09 -3.85
CA PRO A 105 -23.44 18.25 -3.77
C PRO A 105 -22.57 19.48 -3.49
N MET A 106 -22.55 20.45 -4.41
CA MET A 106 -21.95 21.76 -4.16
C MET A 106 -22.89 22.57 -3.26
N PRO A 107 -22.49 22.82 -2.00
CA PRO A 107 -22.61 24.18 -1.50
C PRO A 107 -21.46 24.50 -0.53
N PHE A 108 -20.22 24.51 -1.03
CA PHE A 108 -19.14 25.16 -0.27
C PHE A 108 -19.04 26.60 -0.75
N GLU A 109 -19.63 27.52 0.01
CA GLU A 109 -19.31 28.94 -0.11
C GLU A 109 -17.80 29.08 0.15
N SER A 110 -17.10 29.22 -0.96
CA SER A 110 -15.68 29.51 -1.15
C SER A 110 -15.11 30.41 -0.04
N GLY A 111 -14.19 29.86 0.75
CA GLY A 111 -13.43 30.66 1.72
C GLY A 111 -12.34 29.92 2.48
N GLY A 112 -12.44 28.60 2.65
CA GLY A 112 -11.49 27.83 3.47
C GLY A 112 -10.72 26.73 2.74
N TRP A 113 -11.12 26.35 1.52
CA TRP A 113 -10.47 25.26 0.79
C TRP A 113 -9.24 25.74 0.04
N PRO A 114 -8.09 25.03 0.14
CA PRO A 114 -6.88 25.42 -0.56
C PRO A 114 -7.08 25.29 -2.07
N GLU A 115 -6.57 26.26 -2.82
CA GLU A 115 -6.60 26.21 -4.29
C GLU A 115 -5.75 25.07 -4.87
N ARG A 116 -4.78 24.61 -4.07
CA ARG A 116 -3.81 23.57 -4.42
C ARG A 116 -3.52 22.67 -3.22
N THR A 117 -3.41 21.37 -3.50
CA THR A 117 -3.09 20.35 -2.49
C THR A 117 -1.83 19.60 -2.87
N LEU A 118 -0.84 19.59 -1.99
CA LEU A 118 0.30 18.66 -2.03
C LEU A 118 -0.13 17.34 -1.39
N SER A 119 0.31 16.20 -1.94
CA SER A 119 0.10 14.90 -1.27
C SER A 119 1.42 14.26 -0.90
N ILE A 120 1.51 13.79 0.33
CA ILE A 120 2.63 12.99 0.81
C ILE A 120 2.33 11.52 0.54
N GLY A 121 3.15 10.90 -0.30
CA GLY A 121 3.04 9.50 -0.66
C GLY A 121 3.65 8.59 0.39
N TYR A 122 2.83 7.67 0.91
CA TYR A 122 3.27 6.55 1.73
C TYR A 122 2.96 5.24 1.04
N TYR A 123 3.82 4.23 1.21
CA TYR A 123 3.44 2.86 0.88
C TYR A 123 3.56 1.97 2.11
N ALA A 124 2.64 1.01 2.19
CA ALA A 124 2.64 -0.04 3.19
C ALA A 124 2.67 -1.39 2.49
N VAL A 125 3.14 -2.39 3.21
CA VAL A 125 3.30 -3.75 2.70
C VAL A 125 2.72 -4.71 3.73
N VAL A 126 1.67 -5.44 3.37
CA VAL A 126 0.88 -6.22 4.32
C VAL A 126 0.53 -7.62 3.81
N ASP A 127 0.39 -8.56 4.74
CA ASP A 127 -0.26 -9.84 4.48
C ASP A 127 -1.77 -9.59 4.26
N GLN A 128 -2.23 -9.79 3.02
CA GLN A 128 -3.60 -9.52 2.61
C GLN A 128 -4.63 -10.28 3.46
N THR A 129 -4.26 -11.46 3.99
CA THR A 129 -5.17 -12.32 4.75
C THR A 129 -5.48 -11.79 6.15
N LYS A 130 -4.65 -10.88 6.66
CA LYS A 130 -4.83 -10.25 7.97
C LYS A 130 -5.61 -8.95 7.90
N VAL A 131 -5.80 -8.40 6.70
CA VAL A 131 -6.48 -7.13 6.47
C VAL A 131 -7.99 -7.34 6.44
N MET A 132 -8.71 -6.45 7.13
CA MET A 132 -10.15 -6.30 6.98
C MET A 132 -10.44 -5.00 6.19
N PRO A 133 -10.65 -5.08 4.87
CA PRO A 133 -10.96 -3.91 4.06
C PRO A 133 -12.19 -3.17 4.59
N THR A 134 -12.00 -1.93 5.02
CA THR A 134 -13.04 -1.13 5.67
C THR A 134 -13.33 0.15 4.89
N ALA A 135 -14.56 0.27 4.40
CA ALA A 135 -15.10 1.51 3.81
C ALA A 135 -15.50 2.50 4.91
N ASP A 136 -15.59 3.79 4.58
CA ASP A 136 -16.09 4.85 5.46
C ASP A 136 -17.41 5.44 4.96
N PHE A 137 -17.86 6.54 5.58
CA PHE A 137 -19.10 7.19 5.20
C PHE A 137 -19.11 7.79 3.78
N MET A 138 -17.92 8.03 3.17
CA MET A 138 -17.75 8.59 1.82
C MET A 138 -17.59 7.52 0.74
N THR A 139 -17.44 6.25 1.13
CA THR A 139 -17.08 5.16 0.22
C THR A 139 -18.05 3.99 0.35
N ASP A 140 -18.42 3.38 -0.77
CA ASP A 140 -19.31 2.21 -0.79
C ASP A 140 -18.56 0.89 -0.63
N GLU A 141 -17.28 0.88 -1.00
CA GLU A 141 -16.49 -0.34 -1.08
C GLU A 141 -15.02 -0.06 -0.76
N CYS A 142 -14.39 -1.00 -0.07
CA CYS A 142 -12.94 -1.07 0.13
C CYS A 142 -12.50 -2.47 -0.27
N ARG A 143 -11.66 -2.61 -1.30
CA ARG A 143 -11.23 -3.94 -1.76
C ARG A 143 -9.86 -3.93 -2.43
N TRP A 144 -9.34 -5.13 -2.60
CA TRP A 144 -8.08 -5.41 -3.27
C TRP A 144 -8.24 -5.45 -4.79
N TRP A 145 -7.33 -4.78 -5.50
CA TRP A 145 -7.19 -4.81 -6.95
C TRP A 145 -5.80 -5.28 -7.34
N GLU A 146 -5.69 -6.06 -8.42
CA GLU A 146 -4.38 -6.47 -8.92
C GLU A 146 -3.65 -5.26 -9.51
N VAL A 147 -2.37 -5.12 -9.17
CA VAL A 147 -1.56 -3.98 -9.65
C VAL A 147 -1.43 -3.96 -11.18
N SER A 148 -1.58 -5.11 -11.84
CA SER A 148 -1.58 -5.21 -13.30
C SER A 148 -2.91 -4.88 -13.98
N ASP A 149 -3.99 -4.74 -13.21
CA ASP A 149 -5.36 -4.56 -13.73
C ASP A 149 -6.14 -3.60 -12.82
N LEU A 150 -5.62 -2.37 -12.71
CA LEU A 150 -6.22 -1.32 -11.91
C LEU A 150 -7.40 -0.66 -12.64
N PRO A 151 -8.47 -0.28 -11.91
CA PRO A 151 -9.52 0.54 -12.48
C PRO A 151 -9.01 1.97 -12.71
N SER A 152 -9.80 2.80 -13.40
CA SER A 152 -9.55 4.24 -13.43
C SER A 152 -9.58 4.80 -12.01
N LEU A 153 -8.55 5.57 -11.65
CA LEU A 153 -8.42 6.18 -10.34
C LEU A 153 -8.73 7.68 -10.39
N LEU A 154 -9.30 8.21 -9.30
CA LEU A 154 -9.51 9.64 -9.08
C LEU A 154 -8.16 10.36 -8.94
N TYR A 155 -8.18 11.66 -9.23
CA TYR A 155 -7.02 12.54 -9.09
C TYR A 155 -5.82 12.05 -9.91
N ASP A 156 -4.62 12.11 -9.34
CA ASP A 156 -3.36 11.56 -9.85
C ASP A 156 -3.02 10.20 -9.21
N HIS A 157 -3.97 9.52 -8.58
CA HIS A 157 -3.68 8.31 -7.80
C HIS A 157 -3.08 7.17 -8.62
N GLN A 158 -3.38 7.11 -9.92
CA GLN A 158 -2.72 6.17 -10.84
C GLN A 158 -1.21 6.41 -10.87
N HIS A 159 -0.79 7.67 -10.99
CA HIS A 159 0.62 8.06 -10.94
C HIS A 159 1.24 7.75 -9.56
N ILE A 160 0.51 8.00 -8.47
CA ILE A 160 0.98 7.68 -7.11
C ILE A 160 1.28 6.18 -6.96
N VAL A 161 0.39 5.30 -7.46
CA VAL A 161 0.61 3.84 -7.44
C VAL A 161 1.82 3.44 -8.26
N GLU A 162 2.00 4.03 -9.44
CA GLU A 162 3.14 3.75 -10.32
C GLU A 162 4.47 4.10 -9.66
N VAL A 163 4.57 5.30 -9.07
CA VAL A 163 5.78 5.75 -8.36
C VAL A 163 6.02 4.91 -7.10
N ALA A 164 4.97 4.52 -6.37
CA ALA A 164 5.08 3.63 -5.22
C ALA A 164 5.61 2.25 -5.63
N LEU A 165 5.10 1.68 -6.72
CA LEU A 165 5.53 0.37 -7.22
C LEU A 165 6.98 0.40 -7.69
N GLN A 166 7.38 1.45 -8.41
CA GLN A 166 8.78 1.65 -8.79
C GLN A 166 9.67 1.77 -7.55
N THR A 167 9.23 2.53 -6.54
CA THR A 167 9.99 2.69 -5.30
C THR A 167 10.12 1.37 -4.55
N LEU A 168 9.01 0.61 -4.40
CA LEU A 168 9.02 -0.72 -3.78
C LEU A 168 10.03 -1.66 -4.46
N ARG A 169 10.08 -1.65 -5.80
CA ARG A 169 11.03 -2.46 -6.59
C ARG A 169 12.47 -2.07 -6.35
N LEU A 170 12.77 -0.76 -6.33
CA LEU A 170 14.12 -0.27 -6.06
C LEU A 170 14.55 -0.63 -4.63
N GLN A 171 13.63 -0.49 -3.68
CA GLN A 171 13.91 -0.69 -2.26
C GLN A 171 13.86 -2.14 -1.77
N LEU A 172 13.52 -3.08 -2.66
CA LEU A 172 13.43 -4.52 -2.35
C LEU A 172 14.72 -5.09 -1.72
N SER A 173 15.86 -4.46 -2.01
CA SER A 173 17.18 -4.89 -1.56
C SER A 173 17.61 -4.35 -0.19
N TRP A 174 16.87 -3.42 0.40
CA TRP A 174 17.26 -2.78 1.66
C TRP A 174 16.07 -2.47 2.58
N GLN A 175 14.86 -2.91 2.23
CA GLN A 175 13.70 -2.87 3.10
C GLN A 175 13.24 -4.28 3.52
N PRO A 176 12.64 -4.44 4.72
CA PRO A 176 12.20 -5.73 5.25
C PRO A 176 10.95 -6.32 4.57
N ILE A 177 10.78 -6.12 3.27
CA ILE A 177 9.58 -6.52 2.51
C ILE A 177 9.31 -8.02 2.61
N GLY A 178 10.35 -8.85 2.51
CA GLY A 178 10.21 -10.30 2.69
C GLY A 178 9.67 -10.68 4.07
N LEU A 179 10.18 -10.05 5.14
CA LEU A 179 9.72 -10.27 6.51
C LEU A 179 8.26 -9.85 6.73
N ASN A 180 7.81 -8.80 6.04
CA ASN A 180 6.47 -8.25 6.21
C ASN A 180 5.40 -8.99 5.39
N LEU A 181 5.77 -9.59 4.25
CA LEU A 181 4.83 -10.25 3.34
C LEU A 181 4.77 -11.76 3.45
N MET A 182 5.86 -12.40 3.86
CA MET A 182 5.87 -13.86 3.94
C MET A 182 5.22 -14.33 5.24
N PRO A 183 4.49 -15.45 5.22
CA PRO A 183 4.08 -16.12 6.46
C PRO A 183 5.30 -16.57 7.26
N GLU A 184 5.11 -16.95 8.52
CA GLU A 184 6.21 -17.44 9.37
C GLU A 184 6.96 -18.63 8.75
N LYS A 185 6.23 -19.51 8.05
CA LYS A 185 6.77 -20.70 7.37
C LYS A 185 6.41 -20.71 5.89
N PHE A 186 7.42 -20.72 5.05
CA PHE A 186 7.27 -20.71 3.60
C PHE A 186 8.24 -21.63 2.89
N THR A 187 8.00 -21.87 1.61
CA THR A 187 8.85 -22.64 0.71
C THR A 187 9.64 -21.68 -0.18
N ILE A 188 10.80 -22.12 -0.70
CA ILE A 188 11.58 -21.30 -1.64
C ILE A 188 10.77 -20.88 -2.88
N PRO A 189 9.92 -21.74 -3.50
CA PRO A 189 9.06 -21.30 -4.60
C PRO A 189 8.04 -20.23 -4.21
N GLU A 190 7.50 -20.25 -2.99
CA GLU A 190 6.60 -19.17 -2.52
C GLU A 190 7.36 -17.85 -2.37
N LEU A 191 8.57 -17.90 -1.81
CA LEU A 191 9.43 -16.73 -1.70
C LEU A 191 9.81 -16.19 -3.09
N GLN A 192 10.19 -17.06 -4.03
CA GLN A 192 10.47 -16.66 -5.42
C GLN A 192 9.29 -15.92 -6.03
N ARG A 193 8.08 -16.46 -5.89
CA ARG A 193 6.86 -15.84 -6.43
C ARG A 193 6.55 -14.50 -5.80
N LEU A 194 6.89 -14.29 -4.53
CA LEU A 194 6.81 -12.96 -3.92
C LEU A 194 7.73 -11.97 -4.66
N TYR A 195 9.00 -12.31 -4.86
CA TYR A 195 9.94 -11.45 -5.56
C TYR A 195 9.52 -11.22 -7.02
N GLU A 196 9.05 -12.24 -7.72
CA GLU A 196 8.54 -12.12 -9.09
C GLU A 196 7.32 -11.20 -9.18
N ALA A 197 6.37 -11.31 -8.24
CA ALA A 197 5.18 -10.46 -8.20
C ALA A 197 5.53 -8.99 -7.95
N VAL A 198 6.47 -8.72 -7.03
CA VAL A 198 6.95 -7.35 -6.78
C VAL A 198 7.72 -6.81 -7.98
N LEU A 199 8.64 -7.59 -8.55
CA LEU A 199 9.46 -7.19 -9.69
C LEU A 199 8.68 -7.09 -11.01
N GLY A 200 7.53 -7.76 -11.12
CA GLY A 200 6.74 -7.84 -12.35
C GLY A 200 7.40 -8.66 -13.46
N ARG A 201 8.30 -9.61 -13.12
CA ARG A 201 8.98 -10.49 -14.08
C ARG A 201 9.29 -11.84 -13.45
N LEU A 202 9.39 -12.89 -14.28
CA LEU A 202 9.83 -14.21 -13.84
C LEU A 202 11.33 -14.22 -13.53
N LEU A 203 11.72 -15.03 -12.55
CA LEU A 203 13.11 -15.27 -12.16
C LEU A 203 13.52 -16.71 -12.51
N ASP A 204 14.79 -16.91 -12.87
CA ASP A 204 15.31 -18.27 -13.02
C ASP A 204 15.39 -18.95 -11.64
N ALA A 205 14.71 -20.08 -11.50
CA ALA A 205 14.58 -20.77 -10.22
C ALA A 205 15.93 -21.25 -9.65
N ARG A 206 16.89 -21.64 -10.51
CA ARG A 206 18.20 -22.11 -10.06
C ARG A 206 19.05 -20.95 -9.56
N ASN A 207 19.07 -19.84 -10.28
CA ASN A 207 19.77 -18.63 -9.88
C ASN A 207 19.18 -18.03 -8.62
N PHE A 208 17.84 -17.96 -8.52
CA PHE A 208 17.16 -17.50 -7.32
C PHE A 208 17.52 -18.37 -6.11
N HIS A 209 17.41 -19.70 -6.24
CA HIS A 209 17.76 -20.63 -5.16
C HIS A 209 19.22 -20.50 -4.73
N LYS A 210 20.16 -20.44 -5.69
CA LYS A 210 21.58 -20.27 -5.39
C LYS A 210 21.84 -18.96 -4.63
N LYS A 211 21.20 -17.86 -5.06
CA LYS A 211 21.38 -16.54 -4.45
C LYS A 211 20.79 -16.49 -3.05
N ILE A 212 19.53 -16.90 -2.86
CA ILE A 212 18.85 -16.81 -1.56
C ILE A 212 19.52 -17.69 -0.49
N MET A 213 20.04 -18.86 -0.85
CA MET A 213 20.79 -19.72 0.07
C MET A 213 22.16 -19.13 0.43
N GLY A 214 22.83 -18.49 -0.53
CA GLY A 214 24.12 -17.84 -0.30
C GLY A 214 24.05 -16.59 0.59
N LEU A 215 22.87 -16.01 0.79
CA LEU A 215 22.67 -14.90 1.71
C LEU A 215 22.62 -15.33 3.18
N HIS A 216 22.44 -16.63 3.46
CA HIS A 216 22.35 -17.17 4.82
C HIS A 216 21.26 -16.51 5.69
N ILE A 217 20.19 -15.98 5.07
CA ILE A 217 19.06 -15.33 5.76
C ILE A 217 17.90 -16.30 6.06
N LEU A 218 18.04 -17.58 5.74
CA LEU A 218 16.98 -18.58 5.85
C LEU A 218 17.43 -19.77 6.70
N THR A 219 16.56 -20.19 7.62
CA THR A 219 16.71 -21.42 8.39
C THR A 219 15.77 -22.47 7.81
N ARG A 220 16.32 -23.60 7.36
CA ARG A 220 15.52 -24.75 6.89
C ARG A 220 14.91 -25.47 8.09
N LEU A 221 13.62 -25.77 8.00
CA LEU A 221 12.89 -26.59 8.98
C LEU A 221 12.87 -28.06 8.55
N ASP A 222 12.72 -28.97 9.51
CA ASP A 222 12.53 -30.40 9.21
C ASP A 222 11.13 -30.69 8.63
N GLU A 223 10.20 -29.74 8.81
CA GLU A 223 8.86 -29.78 8.24
C GLU A 223 8.87 -29.60 6.72
N ARG A 224 7.93 -30.26 6.05
CA ARG A 224 7.66 -30.10 4.62
C ARG A 224 6.23 -29.64 4.41
N ARG A 225 5.97 -28.89 3.34
CA ARG A 225 4.62 -28.45 2.98
C ARG A 225 3.74 -29.68 2.69
N THR A 226 2.67 -29.83 3.45
CA THR A 226 1.69 -30.91 3.28
C THR A 226 0.74 -30.55 2.12
N GLY A 227 0.49 -31.48 1.19
CA GLY A 227 -0.35 -31.25 0.02
C GLY A 227 -0.21 -32.33 -1.06
N LYS A 228 -1.06 -32.27 -2.11
CA LYS A 228 -1.15 -33.28 -3.19
C LYS A 228 0.08 -33.35 -4.13
N ALA A 229 1.12 -32.55 -3.92
CA ALA A 229 2.28 -32.53 -4.81
C ALA A 229 3.22 -33.72 -4.53
N HIS A 230 3.67 -34.41 -5.59
CA HIS A 230 4.52 -35.61 -5.51
C HIS A 230 5.88 -35.40 -4.83
N LYS A 231 6.31 -34.14 -4.62
CA LYS A 231 7.50 -33.78 -3.84
C LYS A 231 7.14 -32.62 -2.91
N SER A 232 6.86 -32.91 -1.65
CA SER A 232 6.64 -31.89 -0.62
C SER A 232 7.93 -31.08 -0.39
N PRO A 233 7.97 -29.78 -0.73
CA PRO A 233 9.14 -28.93 -0.49
C PRO A 233 9.36 -28.72 1.01
N TYR A 234 10.61 -28.51 1.42
CA TYR A 234 10.94 -28.09 2.78
C TYR A 234 10.37 -26.70 3.10
N LEU A 235 10.01 -26.51 4.36
CA LEU A 235 9.68 -25.20 4.90
C LEU A 235 10.94 -24.49 5.41
N TYR A 236 10.88 -23.17 5.36
CA TYR A 236 11.91 -22.24 5.77
C TYR A 236 11.27 -21.12 6.58
N GLN A 237 12.07 -20.50 7.42
CA GLN A 237 11.77 -19.24 8.10
C GLN A 237 12.95 -18.28 7.92
N PHE A 238 12.69 -16.97 8.02
CA PHE A 238 13.78 -16.00 8.02
C PHE A 238 14.58 -16.07 9.32
N ASP A 239 15.90 -16.14 9.20
CA ASP A 239 16.82 -15.81 10.28
C ASP A 239 16.85 -14.28 10.41
N ARG A 240 16.15 -13.76 11.42
CA ARG A 240 15.98 -12.31 11.61
C ARG A 240 17.30 -11.58 11.79
N GLU A 241 18.27 -12.19 12.46
CA GLU A 241 19.57 -11.56 12.72
C GLU A 241 20.36 -11.43 11.42
N ASN A 242 20.47 -12.53 10.66
CA ASN A 242 21.19 -12.51 9.39
C ASN A 242 20.45 -11.67 8.33
N TYR A 243 19.12 -11.66 8.33
CA TYR A 243 18.33 -10.78 7.46
C TYR A 243 18.61 -9.30 7.74
N GLN A 244 18.64 -8.88 9.02
CA GLN A 244 18.97 -7.50 9.38
C GLN A 244 20.38 -7.10 8.96
N LYS A 245 21.38 -7.98 9.15
CA LYS A 245 22.75 -7.75 8.65
C LYS A 245 22.78 -7.62 7.12
N ALA A 246 22.00 -8.43 6.40
CA ALA A 246 21.91 -8.38 4.95
C ALA A 246 21.25 -7.08 4.45
N LEU A 247 20.25 -6.54 5.16
CA LEU A 247 19.65 -5.23 4.87
C LEU A 247 20.67 -4.10 5.04
N ILE A 248 21.39 -4.06 6.16
CA ILE A 248 22.38 -3.01 6.46
C ILE A 248 23.52 -2.99 5.42
N SER A 249 23.91 -4.17 4.94
CA SER A 249 24.96 -4.31 3.93
C SER A 249 24.49 -4.13 2.49
N GLY A 250 23.18 -3.96 2.25
CA GLY A 250 22.60 -3.81 0.89
C GLY A 250 22.69 -5.07 0.02
N ASN A 251 22.91 -6.24 0.62
CA ASN A 251 23.20 -7.48 -0.10
C ASN A 251 21.95 -8.24 -0.58
N LEU A 252 20.74 -7.78 -0.27
CA LEU A 252 19.47 -8.39 -0.70
C LEU A 252 19.08 -8.01 -2.14
N SER A 253 20.03 -7.76 -3.04
CA SER A 253 19.71 -7.48 -4.43
C SER A 253 19.36 -8.76 -5.18
N PHE A 254 18.22 -8.81 -5.86
CA PHE A 254 17.80 -9.92 -6.74
C PHE A 254 17.72 -9.50 -8.21
N VAL A 255 18.27 -8.33 -8.53
CA VAL A 255 18.44 -7.84 -9.91
C VAL A 255 19.62 -8.53 -10.57
#